data_AF-A0A947GS45-F1
#
_entry.id   AF-A0A947GS45-F1
#
_cell.length_a   1.000
_cell.length_b   1.000
_cell.length_c   1.000
_cell.angle_alpha   90.00
_cell.angle_beta   90.00
_cell.angle_gamma   90.00
#
_symmetry.space_group_name_H-M   'P 1'
#
loop_
_entity.id
_entity.type
_entity.pdbx_description
1 polymer ?
#
loop_
_entity_poly.entity_id
_entity_poly.type
_entity_poly.pdbx_seq_one_letter_code
_entity_poly.pdbx_strand_id
1 'polypeptide(L)'
;MRNNHFASWLGQLLLGFAMFLGGIEVARITWSTWWEMAAGGVVGSALGVALMAYAEHRERPMRMLRKARRSLSFPTQWAVKFDKSVPHGGVIPVAVIRSDGVRFVIDIQGFNDAGWNDLIEGESMLIGPHGKKFKHDPVAPLMQAADAWGATPILWLPEAKHPRNLRQEGCKLIVVLGGARELKHVLRGAEIVPRRDATLEMTMPPQTARKARKANSVAPAEMA
;
A
#
# COMPACT_ATOMS: atom_id res chain seq x y z
N MET A 1 -9.80 2.85 25.17
CA MET A 1 -8.88 3.94 25.57
C MET A 1 -7.92 4.22 24.41
N ARG A 2 -8.05 5.36 23.72
CA ARG A 2 -7.10 5.78 22.67
C ARG A 2 -5.82 6.23 23.36
N ASN A 3 -4.80 5.38 23.40
CA ASN A 3 -3.46 5.84 23.79
C ASN A 3 -3.04 6.91 22.77
N ASN A 4 -2.87 8.15 23.24
CA ASN A 4 -2.45 9.27 22.41
C ASN A 4 -1.01 9.03 21.94
N HIS A 5 -0.86 8.30 20.84
CA HIS A 5 0.42 7.95 20.22
C HIS A 5 1.31 9.19 19.95
N PHE A 6 0.66 10.35 19.76
CA PHE A 6 1.32 11.65 19.62
C PHE A 6 1.95 12.15 20.92
N ALA A 7 1.29 11.97 22.06
CA ALA A 7 1.83 12.35 23.37
C ALA A 7 3.03 11.47 23.74
N SER A 8 3.03 10.18 23.37
CA SER A 8 4.20 9.32 23.54
C SER A 8 5.36 9.68 22.60
N TRP A 9 5.10 10.08 21.36
CA TRP A 9 6.15 10.50 20.43
C TRP A 9 6.80 11.83 20.87
N LEU A 10 5.99 12.86 21.15
CA LEU A 10 6.49 14.15 21.61
C LEU A 10 7.20 14.01 22.97
N GLY A 11 6.66 13.20 23.88
CA GLY A 11 7.30 12.90 25.15
C GLY A 11 8.67 12.22 24.99
N GLN A 12 8.80 11.27 24.06
CA GLN A 12 10.09 10.64 23.75
C GLN A 12 11.10 11.62 23.13
N LEU A 13 10.64 12.52 22.25
CA LEU A 13 11.50 13.58 21.71
C LEU A 13 11.98 14.54 22.80
N LEU A 14 11.07 15.02 23.65
CA LEU A 14 11.40 15.94 24.74
C LEU A 14 12.34 15.28 25.77
N LEU A 15 12.09 14.01 26.12
CA LEU A 15 12.97 13.25 27.02
C LEU A 15 14.36 13.05 26.40
N GLY A 16 14.43 12.64 25.13
CA GLY A 16 15.69 12.48 24.42
C GLY A 16 16.47 13.80 24.30
N PHE A 17 15.76 14.91 24.04
CA PHE A 17 16.33 16.24 24.00
C PHE A 17 16.84 16.71 25.38
N ALA A 18 16.09 16.46 26.44
CA ALA A 18 16.49 16.78 27.80
C ALA A 18 17.74 15.97 28.23
N MET A 19 17.79 14.67 27.91
CA MET A 19 18.98 13.84 28.14
C MET A 19 20.18 14.31 27.33
N PHE A 20 19.96 14.74 26.09
CA PHE A 20 20.99 15.29 25.22
C PHE A 20 21.62 16.57 25.81
N LEU A 21 20.80 17.57 26.12
CA LEU A 21 21.28 18.82 26.70
C LEU A 21 21.88 18.63 28.09
N GLY A 22 21.23 17.83 28.94
CA GLY A 22 21.73 17.54 30.28
C GLY A 22 23.07 16.81 30.26
N GLY A 23 23.24 15.84 29.35
CA GLY A 23 24.50 15.13 29.17
C GLY A 23 25.63 16.03 28.68
N ILE A 24 25.36 16.93 27.73
CA ILE A 24 26.33 17.92 27.24
C ILE A 24 26.77 18.84 28.37
N GLU A 25 25.83 19.34 29.17
CA GLU A 25 26.14 20.28 30.24
C GLU A 25 26.96 19.61 31.35
N VAL A 26 26.63 18.37 31.74
CA VAL A 26 27.46 17.57 32.67
C VAL A 26 28.86 17.39 32.11
N ALA A 27 28.99 16.99 30.84
CA ALA A 27 30.28 16.77 30.21
C ALA A 27 31.11 18.07 30.15
N ARG A 28 30.48 19.21 29.86
CA ARG A 28 31.12 20.53 29.81
C ARG A 28 31.67 20.96 31.16
N ILE A 29 30.91 20.74 32.25
CA ILE A 29 31.30 21.17 33.60
C ILE A 29 32.43 20.28 34.15
N THR A 30 32.38 18.97 33.91
CA THR A 30 33.32 18.03 34.54
C THR A 30 34.53 17.68 33.67
N TRP A 31 34.64 18.23 32.46
CA TRP A 31 35.67 17.86 31.46
C TRP A 31 37.11 17.91 31.98
N SER A 32 37.44 18.92 32.78
CA SER A 32 38.81 19.16 33.26
C SER A 32 39.17 18.44 34.54
N THR A 33 38.16 18.00 35.29
CA THR A 33 38.31 17.61 36.68
C THR A 33 38.01 16.12 36.85
N TRP A 34 36.87 15.65 36.34
CA TRP A 34 36.35 14.29 36.59
C TRP A 34 35.98 13.66 35.25
N TRP A 35 36.96 13.02 34.61
CA TRP A 35 36.82 12.47 33.26
C TRP A 35 35.76 11.36 33.19
N GLU A 36 35.50 10.61 34.28
CA GLU A 36 34.44 9.59 34.31
C GLU A 36 33.05 10.23 34.19
N MET A 37 32.83 11.35 34.88
CA MET A 37 31.56 12.11 34.79
C MET A 37 31.40 12.74 33.41
N ALA A 38 32.51 13.19 32.81
CA ALA A 38 32.49 13.71 31.45
C ALA A 38 32.12 12.62 30.43
N ALA A 39 32.70 11.43 30.57
CA ALA A 39 32.33 10.27 29.77
C ALA A 39 30.85 9.88 29.97
N GLY A 40 30.37 9.90 31.21
CA GLY A 40 28.95 9.67 31.53
C GLY A 40 28.01 10.67 30.85
N GLY A 41 28.36 11.96 30.85
CA GLY A 41 27.62 13.01 30.16
C GLY A 41 27.58 12.80 28.63
N VAL A 42 28.71 12.42 28.02
CA VAL A 42 28.77 12.08 26.58
C VAL A 42 27.88 10.88 26.26
N VAL A 43 27.92 9.81 27.06
CA VAL A 43 27.08 8.63 26.88
C VAL A 43 25.59 8.98 27.02
N GLY A 44 25.23 9.76 28.06
CA GLY A 44 23.87 10.26 28.24
C GLY A 44 23.38 11.09 27.05
N SER A 45 24.27 11.89 26.47
CA SER A 45 23.99 12.68 25.27
C SER A 45 23.72 11.81 24.05
N ALA A 46 24.58 10.82 23.82
CA ALA A 46 24.41 9.87 22.72
C ALA A 46 23.11 9.07 22.84
N LEU A 47 22.74 8.65 24.06
CA LEU A 47 21.46 7.99 24.33
C LEU A 47 20.27 8.91 24.03
N GLY A 48 20.35 10.18 24.39
CA GLY A 48 19.34 11.18 24.04
C GLY A 48 19.12 11.31 22.53
N VAL A 49 20.20 11.39 21.75
CA VAL A 49 20.15 11.42 20.28
C VAL A 49 19.56 10.12 19.72
N ALA A 50 19.97 8.97 20.24
CA ALA A 50 19.46 7.68 19.80
C ALA A 50 17.94 7.55 20.05
N LEU A 51 17.45 8.01 21.19
CA LEU A 51 16.01 8.05 21.50
C LEU A 51 15.25 8.96 20.54
N MET A 52 15.77 10.16 20.24
CA MET A 52 15.15 11.07 19.29
C MET A 52 15.09 10.46 17.88
N ALA A 53 16.19 9.87 17.41
CA ALA A 53 16.26 9.21 16.11
C ALA A 53 15.29 8.03 16.01
N TYR A 54 15.18 7.22 17.08
CA TYR A 54 14.24 6.11 17.15
C TYR A 54 12.78 6.59 17.09
N ALA A 55 12.44 7.61 17.87
CA ALA A 55 11.09 8.20 17.88
C ALA A 55 10.72 8.77 16.50
N GLU A 56 11.65 9.47 15.85
CA GLU A 56 11.47 10.01 14.50
C GLU A 56 11.25 8.90 13.46
N HIS A 57 12.09 7.86 13.50
CA HIS A 57 11.99 6.72 12.58
C HIS A 57 10.64 6.00 12.69
N ARG A 58 10.07 5.91 13.90
CA ARG A 58 8.77 5.25 14.12
C ARG A 58 7.57 6.07 13.61
N GLU A 59 7.60 7.39 13.78
CA GLU A 59 6.45 8.25 13.42
C GLU A 59 6.52 8.75 11.96
N ARG A 60 7.69 8.72 11.31
CA ARG A 60 7.86 9.16 9.92
C ARG A 60 6.92 8.45 8.93
N PRO A 61 6.80 7.10 8.91
CA PRO A 61 5.87 6.41 7.99
C PRO A 61 4.42 6.86 8.19
N MET A 62 4.00 7.03 9.45
CA MET A 62 2.65 7.48 9.80
C MET A 62 2.39 8.91 9.34
N ARG A 63 3.36 9.81 9.51
CA ARG A 63 3.26 11.19 9.03
C ARG A 63 3.16 11.26 7.52
N MET A 64 4.00 10.50 6.81
CA MET A 64 3.95 10.36 5.36
C MET A 64 2.57 9.89 4.91
N LEU A 65 2.03 8.82 5.52
CA LEU A 65 0.70 8.30 5.21
C LEU A 65 -0.41 9.34 5.45
N ARG A 66 -0.39 10.04 6.59
CA ARG A 66 -1.36 11.10 6.90
C ARG A 66 -1.28 12.24 5.89
N LYS A 67 -0.07 12.68 5.52
CA LYS A 67 0.16 13.73 4.54
C LYS A 67 -0.34 13.31 3.15
N ALA A 68 -0.02 12.09 2.73
CA ALA A 68 -0.46 11.52 1.47
C ALA A 68 -1.99 11.42 1.41
N ARG A 69 -2.64 10.88 2.45
CA ARG A 69 -4.12 10.81 2.51
C ARG A 69 -4.79 12.17 2.44
N ARG A 70 -4.24 13.18 3.11
CA ARG A 70 -4.77 14.56 3.09
C ARG A 70 -4.62 15.23 1.72
N SER A 71 -3.63 14.86 0.92
CA SER A 71 -3.43 15.43 -0.41
C SER A 71 -4.28 14.75 -1.49
N LEU A 72 -4.87 13.59 -1.18
CA LEU A 72 -5.80 12.91 -2.07
C LEU A 72 -7.13 13.65 -2.10
N SER A 73 -7.53 14.08 -3.30
CA SER A 73 -8.90 14.47 -3.58
C SER A 73 -9.35 13.75 -4.84
N PHE A 74 -10.48 13.05 -4.74
CA PHE A 74 -11.05 12.25 -5.81
C PHE A 74 -12.35 12.89 -6.30
N PRO A 75 -12.75 12.64 -7.56
CA PRO A 75 -14.08 13.00 -8.03
C PRO A 75 -15.17 12.39 -7.14
N THR A 76 -16.27 13.11 -6.93
CA THR A 76 -17.40 12.67 -6.07
C THR A 76 -18.07 11.39 -6.57
N GLN A 77 -17.92 11.09 -7.85
CA GLN A 77 -18.46 9.88 -8.49
C GLN A 77 -17.64 8.61 -8.18
N TRP A 78 -16.49 8.74 -7.52
CA TRP A 78 -15.63 7.60 -7.18
C TRP A 78 -15.87 7.20 -5.73
N ALA A 79 -16.03 5.91 -5.47
CA ALA A 79 -16.12 5.39 -4.12
C ALA A 79 -14.70 5.14 -3.59
N VAL A 80 -14.33 5.82 -2.50
CA VAL A 80 -12.99 5.72 -1.90
C VAL A 80 -13.13 5.23 -0.46
N LYS A 81 -12.41 4.17 -0.12
CA LYS A 81 -12.36 3.63 1.24
C LYS A 81 -10.91 3.49 1.68
N PHE A 82 -10.59 4.10 2.81
CA PHE A 82 -9.29 3.93 3.47
C PHE A 82 -9.31 2.70 4.39
N ASP A 83 -8.16 2.05 4.53
CA ASP A 83 -7.96 0.91 5.45
C ASP A 83 -9.00 -0.21 5.26
N LYS A 84 -9.23 -0.60 4.00
CA LYS A 84 -10.19 -1.64 3.67
C LYS A 84 -9.59 -3.01 3.97
N SER A 85 -10.13 -3.71 4.97
CA SER A 85 -9.82 -5.13 5.19
C SER A 85 -10.44 -5.99 4.09
N VAL A 86 -9.63 -6.87 3.50
CA VAL A 86 -10.04 -7.85 2.50
C VAL A 86 -9.65 -9.24 2.99
N PRO A 87 -10.57 -10.22 3.00
CA PRO A 87 -10.25 -11.60 3.33
C PRO A 87 -9.11 -12.11 2.45
N HIS A 88 -8.10 -12.74 3.05
CA HIS A 88 -6.90 -13.26 2.37
C HIS A 88 -6.01 -12.22 1.66
N GLY A 89 -6.37 -10.93 1.66
CA GLY A 89 -5.61 -9.83 1.05
C GLY A 89 -5.05 -8.81 2.06
N GLY A 90 -5.34 -8.96 3.35
CA GLY A 90 -4.86 -8.05 4.39
C GLY A 90 -5.62 -6.72 4.42
N VAL A 91 -4.93 -5.63 4.74
CA VAL A 91 -5.52 -4.28 4.82
C VAL A 91 -4.99 -3.43 3.68
N ILE A 92 -5.92 -2.97 2.84
CA ILE A 92 -5.64 -2.06 1.73
C ILE A 92 -5.61 -0.62 2.26
N PRO A 93 -4.49 0.12 2.12
CA PRO A 93 -4.42 1.49 2.61
C PRO A 93 -5.42 2.43 1.93
N VAL A 94 -5.56 2.33 0.60
CA VAL A 94 -6.57 3.08 -0.16
C VAL A 94 -7.18 2.18 -1.23
N ALA A 95 -8.49 1.97 -1.13
CA ALA A 95 -9.30 1.26 -2.10
C ALA A 95 -10.16 2.28 -2.87
N VAL A 96 -10.05 2.30 -4.19
CA VAL A 96 -10.80 3.23 -5.05
C VAL A 96 -11.65 2.43 -6.03
N ILE A 97 -12.91 2.83 -6.21
CA ILE A 97 -13.79 2.35 -7.27
C ILE A 97 -14.18 3.56 -8.11
N ARG A 98 -13.79 3.55 -9.38
CA ARG A 98 -14.13 4.57 -10.37
C ARG A 98 -15.59 4.39 -10.81
N SER A 99 -16.17 5.44 -11.38
CA SER A 99 -17.58 5.48 -11.82
C SER A 99 -17.94 4.44 -12.89
N ASP A 100 -16.95 3.96 -13.65
CA ASP A 100 -17.07 2.89 -14.64
C ASP A 100 -16.88 1.48 -14.05
N GLY A 101 -16.79 1.36 -12.72
CA GLY A 101 -16.65 0.09 -12.00
C GLY A 101 -15.21 -0.39 -11.82
N VAL A 102 -14.22 0.33 -12.36
CA VAL A 102 -12.81 -0.05 -12.22
C VAL A 102 -12.34 0.10 -10.78
N ARG A 103 -11.67 -0.92 -10.27
CA ARG A 103 -11.19 -0.99 -8.89
C ARG A 103 -9.68 -0.84 -8.85
N PHE A 104 -9.18 -0.04 -7.91
CA PHE A 104 -7.76 0.18 -7.70
C PHE A 104 -7.38 -0.06 -6.24
N VAL A 105 -6.35 -0.87 -6.00
CA VAL A 105 -5.69 -1.00 -4.71
C VAL A 105 -4.45 -0.12 -4.74
N ILE A 106 -4.36 0.84 -3.84
CA ILE A 106 -3.21 1.73 -3.76
C ILE A 106 -2.52 1.49 -2.42
N ASP A 107 -1.28 1.01 -2.49
CA ASP A 107 -0.36 1.01 -1.37
C ASP A 107 0.52 2.28 -1.43
N ILE A 108 0.79 2.86 -0.26
CA ILE A 108 1.52 4.12 -0.13
C ILE A 108 2.83 3.85 0.60
N GLN A 109 3.95 3.99 -0.10
CA GLN A 109 5.27 3.71 0.44
C GLN A 109 6.18 4.94 0.44
N GLY A 110 6.98 5.09 1.49
CA GLY A 110 7.87 6.25 1.70
C GLY A 110 9.22 6.15 0.98
N PHE A 111 9.26 5.55 -0.21
CA PHE A 111 10.51 5.43 -0.96
C PHE A 111 10.75 6.67 -1.82
N ASN A 112 12.02 7.08 -1.91
CA ASN A 112 12.44 8.27 -2.66
C ASN A 112 12.63 8.02 -4.15
N ASP A 113 12.72 6.76 -4.56
CA ASP A 113 12.85 6.33 -5.95
C ASP A 113 12.51 4.84 -6.07
N ALA A 114 12.17 4.43 -7.28
CA ALA A 114 12.00 3.05 -7.70
C ALA A 114 12.28 2.95 -9.21
N GLY A 115 12.68 1.77 -9.65
CA GLY A 115 12.94 1.44 -11.04
C GLY A 115 12.66 -0.03 -11.31
N TRP A 116 12.58 -0.40 -12.58
CA TRP A 116 12.62 -1.80 -12.99
C TRP A 116 14.07 -2.17 -13.33
N ASN A 117 14.50 -3.34 -12.91
CA ASN A 117 15.77 -3.90 -13.37
C ASN A 117 15.50 -4.87 -14.51
N ASP A 118 16.14 -4.63 -15.65
CA ASP A 118 16.14 -5.53 -16.80
C ASP A 118 17.22 -6.60 -16.57
N LEU A 119 16.93 -7.56 -15.68
CA LEU A 119 17.80 -8.72 -15.52
C LEU A 119 17.53 -9.71 -16.67
N ILE A 120 18.63 -10.10 -17.32
CA ILE A 120 18.73 -11.00 -18.49
C ILE A 120 18.17 -12.42 -18.20
N GLU A 121 17.83 -12.74 -16.95
CA GLU A 121 17.41 -14.07 -16.46
C GLU A 121 15.89 -14.23 -16.20
N GLY A 122 15.04 -13.35 -16.74
CA GLY A 122 13.64 -13.72 -17.04
C GLY A 122 12.55 -13.28 -16.07
N GLU A 123 12.86 -12.63 -14.95
CA GLU A 123 11.86 -11.95 -14.12
C GLU A 123 12.30 -10.54 -13.74
N SER A 124 11.49 -9.57 -14.15
CA SER A 124 11.74 -8.17 -13.90
C SER A 124 11.38 -7.78 -12.48
N MET A 125 12.37 -7.26 -11.76
CA MET A 125 12.24 -6.95 -10.34
C MET A 125 12.16 -5.44 -10.13
N LEU A 126 11.27 -5.02 -9.23
CA LEU A 126 11.23 -3.64 -8.78
C LEU A 126 12.43 -3.39 -7.85
N ILE A 127 13.30 -2.49 -8.27
CA ILE A 127 14.47 -2.02 -7.52
C ILE A 127 14.17 -0.67 -6.87
N GLY A 128 14.75 -0.47 -5.70
CA GLY A 128 14.67 0.78 -4.95
C GLY A 128 15.78 1.77 -5.33
N PRO A 129 16.01 2.78 -4.47
CA PRO A 129 16.99 3.83 -4.71
C PRO A 129 18.39 3.25 -4.93
N HIS A 130 19.13 3.83 -5.88
CA HIS A 130 20.49 3.41 -6.25
C HIS A 130 20.59 1.96 -6.79
N GLY A 131 19.52 1.42 -7.37
CA GLY A 131 19.51 0.07 -7.94
C GLY A 131 19.54 -1.05 -6.91
N LYS A 132 19.38 -0.74 -5.62
CA LYS A 132 19.35 -1.72 -4.55
C LYS A 132 17.97 -2.33 -4.42
N LYS A 133 17.89 -3.62 -4.08
CA LYS A 133 16.61 -4.25 -3.72
C LYS A 133 16.00 -3.58 -2.49
N PHE A 134 14.67 -3.53 -2.43
CA PHE A 134 13.99 -3.09 -1.23
C PHE A 134 14.29 -4.06 -0.08
N LYS A 135 14.49 -3.53 1.13
CA LYS A 135 14.72 -4.34 2.35
C LYS A 135 13.55 -5.26 2.65
N HIS A 136 12.34 -4.79 2.35
CA HIS A 136 11.08 -5.53 2.46
C HIS A 136 10.38 -5.43 1.11
N ASP A 137 9.85 -6.54 0.60
CA ASP A 137 9.13 -6.55 -0.67
C ASP A 137 7.79 -5.79 -0.50
N PRO A 138 7.61 -4.62 -1.15
CA PRO A 138 6.37 -3.88 -1.08
C PRO A 138 5.32 -4.42 -2.07
N VAL A 139 5.71 -5.27 -3.02
CA VAL A 139 4.88 -5.69 -4.15
C VAL A 139 4.04 -6.90 -3.79
N ALA A 140 4.60 -7.94 -3.18
CA ALA A 140 3.85 -9.18 -2.91
C ALA A 140 2.55 -8.97 -2.11
N PRO A 141 2.52 -8.23 -0.98
CA PRO A 141 1.27 -8.00 -0.24
C PRO A 141 0.24 -7.20 -1.05
N LEU A 142 0.71 -6.23 -1.84
CA LEU A 142 -0.13 -5.40 -2.70
C LEU A 142 -0.78 -6.24 -3.82
N MET A 143 0.00 -7.11 -4.47
CA MET A 143 -0.50 -8.02 -5.51
C MET A 143 -1.54 -8.98 -4.94
N GLN A 144 -1.27 -9.57 -3.77
CA GLN A 144 -2.20 -10.45 -3.07
C GLN A 144 -3.52 -9.72 -2.75
N ALA A 145 -3.45 -8.48 -2.25
CA ALA A 145 -4.63 -7.68 -1.95
C ALA A 145 -5.44 -7.31 -3.21
N ALA A 146 -4.73 -6.98 -4.29
CA ALA A 146 -5.32 -6.65 -5.58
C ALA A 146 -6.02 -7.85 -6.22
N ASP A 147 -5.40 -9.03 -6.17
CA ASP A 147 -5.99 -10.27 -6.67
C ASP A 147 -7.23 -10.67 -5.83
N ALA A 148 -7.14 -10.60 -4.50
CA ALA A 148 -8.25 -10.92 -3.61
C ALA A 148 -9.46 -9.99 -3.81
N TRP A 149 -9.24 -8.72 -4.18
CA TRP A 149 -10.31 -7.76 -4.40
C TRP A 149 -10.73 -7.60 -5.89
N GLY A 150 -9.99 -8.21 -6.81
CA GLY A 150 -10.19 -8.07 -8.26
C GLY A 150 -9.99 -6.63 -8.72
N ALA A 151 -8.84 -6.05 -8.39
CA ALA A 151 -8.51 -4.64 -8.60
C ALA A 151 -7.11 -4.49 -9.21
N THR A 152 -6.84 -3.34 -9.82
CA THR A 152 -5.50 -3.01 -10.34
C THR A 152 -4.59 -2.56 -9.19
N PRO A 153 -3.42 -3.21 -9.00
CA PRO A 153 -2.46 -2.81 -7.98
C PRO A 153 -1.68 -1.56 -8.40
N ILE A 154 -1.62 -0.59 -7.49
CA ILE A 154 -0.87 0.65 -7.63
C ILE A 154 0.06 0.83 -6.43
N LEU A 155 1.36 0.93 -6.69
CA LEU A 155 2.34 1.32 -5.69
C LEU A 155 2.62 2.81 -5.83
N TRP A 156 2.23 3.62 -4.84
CA TRP A 156 2.40 5.07 -4.87
C TRP A 156 3.53 5.53 -3.95
N LEU A 157 4.47 6.29 -4.52
CA LEU A 157 5.66 6.83 -3.88
C LEU A 157 5.61 8.36 -3.80
N PRO A 158 4.92 8.93 -2.80
CA PRO A 158 4.71 10.38 -2.67
C PRO A 158 5.97 11.18 -2.34
N GLU A 159 7.01 10.55 -1.78
CA GLU A 159 8.30 11.19 -1.46
C GLU A 159 9.32 11.10 -2.61
N ALA A 160 8.92 10.58 -3.77
CA ALA A 160 9.82 10.41 -4.89
C ALA A 160 10.34 11.76 -5.42
N LYS A 161 11.65 11.87 -5.62
CA LYS A 161 12.29 13.11 -6.09
C LYS A 161 11.96 13.44 -7.55
N HIS A 162 11.82 12.40 -8.37
CA HIS A 162 11.59 12.53 -9.80
C HIS A 162 10.22 11.93 -10.16
N PRO A 163 9.22 12.77 -10.47
CA PRO A 163 7.89 12.28 -10.79
C PRO A 163 7.91 11.53 -12.13
N ARG A 164 7.45 10.28 -12.13
CA ARG A 164 7.31 9.43 -13.31
C ARG A 164 6.39 8.26 -12.99
N ASN A 165 5.81 7.66 -14.03
CA ASN A 165 5.03 6.42 -13.88
C ASN A 165 5.82 5.28 -14.48
N LEU A 166 5.94 4.19 -13.76
CA LEU A 166 6.57 2.98 -14.27
C LEU A 166 5.48 1.93 -14.49
N ARG A 167 5.48 1.38 -15.69
CA ARG A 167 4.70 0.21 -16.07
C ARG A 167 5.67 -0.75 -16.76
N GLN A 168 5.45 -2.03 -16.55
CA GLN A 168 6.22 -3.05 -17.22
C GLN A 168 5.29 -3.99 -17.95
N GLU A 169 5.67 -4.35 -19.16
CA GLU A 169 4.93 -5.33 -19.95
C GLU A 169 4.88 -6.68 -19.21
N GLY A 170 3.71 -7.30 -19.17
CA GLY A 170 3.47 -8.54 -18.43
C GLY A 170 3.21 -8.35 -16.92
N CYS A 171 3.55 -7.19 -16.33
CA CYS A 171 3.25 -6.90 -14.93
C CYS A 171 1.96 -6.08 -14.79
N LYS A 172 1.03 -6.53 -13.93
CA LYS A 172 -0.21 -5.78 -13.63
C LYS A 172 0.00 -4.59 -12.70
N LEU A 173 1.21 -4.43 -12.13
CA LEU A 173 1.55 -3.37 -11.19
C LEU A 173 1.81 -2.04 -11.92
N ILE A 174 1.20 -0.98 -11.41
CA ILE A 174 1.55 0.39 -11.80
C ILE A 174 2.29 1.05 -10.65
N VAL A 175 3.51 1.52 -10.89
CA VAL A 175 4.27 2.31 -9.90
C VAL A 175 4.16 3.78 -10.23
N VAL A 176 3.72 4.58 -9.28
CA VAL A 176 3.51 6.02 -9.42
C VAL A 176 4.52 6.73 -8.53
N LEU A 177 5.48 7.41 -9.15
CA LEU A 177 6.43 8.27 -8.46
C LEU A 177 5.95 9.71 -8.58
N GLY A 178 5.84 10.39 -7.44
CA GLY A 178 5.40 11.78 -7.38
C GLY A 178 4.18 11.98 -6.48
N GLY A 179 3.64 13.19 -6.48
CA GLY A 179 2.55 13.58 -5.59
C GLY A 179 1.17 13.05 -6.01
N ALA A 180 0.15 13.62 -5.38
CA ALA A 180 -1.24 13.23 -5.64
C ALA A 180 -1.70 13.58 -7.07
N ARG A 181 -1.01 14.50 -7.76
CA ARG A 181 -1.33 14.90 -9.14
C ARG A 181 -1.03 13.76 -10.11
N GLU A 182 0.15 13.15 -9.99
CA GLU A 182 0.63 12.05 -10.80
C GLU A 182 -0.29 10.82 -10.61
N LEU A 183 -0.63 10.52 -9.35
CA LEU A 183 -1.57 9.45 -9.05
C LEU A 183 -2.95 9.69 -9.67
N LYS A 184 -3.50 10.91 -9.58
CA LYS A 184 -4.79 11.22 -10.23
C LYS A 184 -4.72 11.08 -11.75
N HIS A 185 -3.61 11.48 -12.36
CA HIS A 185 -3.43 11.33 -13.79
C HIS A 185 -3.45 9.85 -14.19
N VAL A 186 -2.75 8.99 -13.44
CA VAL A 186 -2.77 7.54 -13.65
C VAL A 186 -4.16 6.95 -13.44
N LEU A 187 -4.88 7.33 -12.38
CA LEU A 187 -6.22 6.78 -12.13
C LEU A 187 -7.26 7.20 -13.19
N ARG A 188 -7.05 8.36 -13.84
CA ARG A 188 -7.90 8.82 -14.96
C ARG A 188 -7.57 8.12 -16.26
N GLY A 189 -6.28 7.93 -16.56
CA GLY A 189 -5.80 7.36 -17.83
C GLY A 189 -5.55 5.85 -17.82
N ALA A 190 -5.65 5.18 -16.66
CA ALA A 190 -5.52 3.73 -16.60
C ALA A 190 -6.74 3.08 -17.26
N GLU A 191 -6.54 2.61 -18.49
CA GLU A 191 -7.35 1.56 -19.12
C GLU A 191 -7.00 0.21 -18.49
N ILE A 192 -8.03 -0.60 -18.31
CA ILE A 192 -8.00 -1.89 -17.62
C ILE A 192 -7.24 -2.89 -18.51
N VAL A 193 -6.38 -3.73 -17.93
CA VAL A 193 -6.07 -5.03 -18.55
C VAL A 193 -7.32 -5.89 -18.34
N PRO A 194 -8.17 -6.13 -19.36
CA PRO A 194 -9.38 -6.91 -19.17
C PRO A 194 -8.98 -8.26 -18.60
N ARG A 195 -9.71 -8.69 -17.57
CA ARG A 195 -9.73 -10.07 -17.14
C ARG A 195 -10.01 -10.88 -18.41
N ARG A 196 -9.04 -11.67 -18.89
CA ARG A 196 -9.41 -12.90 -19.61
C ARG A 196 -10.19 -13.67 -18.57
N ASP A 197 -11.50 -13.53 -18.59
CA ASP A 197 -12.38 -14.50 -17.99
C ASP A 197 -11.93 -15.82 -18.59
N ALA A 198 -11.20 -16.59 -17.78
CA ALA A 198 -11.08 -18.01 -18.01
C ALA A 198 -12.52 -18.47 -18.15
N THR A 199 -12.85 -18.84 -19.37
CA THR A 199 -14.03 -19.57 -19.77
C THR A 199 -14.33 -20.64 -18.74
N LEU A 200 -15.17 -20.31 -17.77
CA LEU A 200 -16.25 -21.19 -17.38
C LEU A 200 -17.30 -21.09 -18.49
N GLU A 201 -16.92 -21.56 -19.68
CA GLU A 201 -17.83 -22.38 -20.44
C GLU A 201 -18.14 -23.58 -19.54
N MET A 202 -19.11 -23.42 -18.64
CA MET A 202 -19.98 -24.53 -18.34
C MET A 202 -20.64 -24.86 -19.67
N THR A 203 -19.98 -25.77 -20.39
CA THR A 203 -20.62 -26.60 -21.40
C THR A 203 -21.78 -27.27 -20.69
N MET A 204 -22.94 -26.61 -20.72
CA MET A 204 -24.19 -27.30 -20.53
C MET A 204 -24.20 -28.39 -21.59
N PRO A 205 -24.31 -29.67 -21.22
CA PRO A 205 -24.55 -30.70 -22.21
C PRO A 205 -25.81 -30.32 -22.98
N PRO A 206 -25.85 -30.55 -24.31
CA PRO A 206 -26.98 -30.17 -25.13
C PRO A 206 -28.25 -30.79 -24.53
N GLN A 207 -29.21 -29.94 -24.16
CA GLN A 207 -30.54 -30.38 -23.80
C GLN A 207 -31.12 -31.10 -25.01
N THR A 208 -31.17 -32.43 -24.92
CA THR A 208 -31.85 -33.27 -25.89
C THR A 208 -33.30 -32.80 -25.96
N ALA A 209 -33.71 -32.37 -27.15
CA ALA A 209 -35.07 -31.97 -27.46
C ALA A 209 -36.03 -33.08 -27.03
N ARG A 210 -36.74 -32.86 -25.91
CA ARG A 210 -37.76 -33.76 -25.41
C ARG A 210 -38.91 -33.73 -26.41
N LYS A 211 -38.99 -34.77 -27.23
CA LYS A 211 -40.12 -35.05 -28.14
C LYS A 211 -41.44 -34.78 -27.42
N ALA A 212 -42.23 -33.86 -27.99
CA ALA A 212 -43.62 -33.66 -27.61
C ALA A 212 -44.38 -34.99 -27.75
N ARG A 213 -44.72 -35.59 -26.61
CA ARG A 213 -45.57 -36.77 -26.57
C ARG A 213 -47.00 -36.29 -26.76
N LYS A 214 -47.48 -36.42 -28.01
CA LYS A 214 -48.87 -36.28 -28.43
C LYS A 214 -49.69 -37.27 -27.59
N ALA A 215 -50.41 -36.77 -26.59
CA ALA A 215 -51.37 -37.57 -25.84
C ALA A 215 -52.63 -37.70 -26.69
N ASN A 216 -52.91 -38.94 -27.08
CA ASN A 216 -54.10 -39.33 -27.83
C ASN A 216 -55.36 -39.12 -26.99
N SER A 217 -56.33 -38.50 -27.64
CA SER A 217 -57.78 -38.74 -27.58
C SER A 217 -58.26 -39.79 -26.57
N VAL A 218 -58.99 -39.33 -25.55
CA VAL A 218 -60.02 -40.14 -24.88
C VAL A 218 -61.33 -39.89 -25.62
N ALA A 219 -61.83 -40.93 -26.29
CA ALA A 219 -63.19 -40.99 -26.81
C ALA A 219 -64.16 -41.43 -25.70
N PRO A 220 -65.45 -41.08 -25.79
CA PRO A 220 -66.45 -41.39 -24.77
C PRO A 220 -67.02 -42.80 -24.96
N ALA A 221 -67.28 -43.50 -23.85
CA ALA A 221 -68.22 -44.63 -23.78
C ALA A 221 -69.34 -44.16 -22.82
N GLU A 222 -70.59 -44.04 -23.29
CA GLU A 222 -71.66 -45.05 -23.10
C GLU A 222 -71.84 -45.46 -21.62
N MET A 223 -73.02 -45.58 -21.03
CA MET A 223 -74.43 -45.38 -21.35
C MET A 223 -75.17 -45.51 -20.00
N ALA A 224 -76.44 -45.12 -19.99
CA ALA A 224 -77.48 -45.31 -18.95
C ALA A 224 -77.71 -44.13 -18.00
#